data_AF-A0A841VBT6-F1
#
_entry.id   AF-A0A841VBT6-F1
#
_cell.length_a   1.000
_cell.length_b   1.000
_cell.length_c   1.000
_cell.angle_alpha   90.00
_cell.angle_beta   90.00
_cell.angle_gamma   90.00
#
_symmetry.space_group_name_H-M   'P 1'
#
loop_
_entity.id
_entity.type
_entity.pdbx_description
1 polymer ?
#
loop_
_entity_poly.entity_id
_entity_poly.type
_entity_poly.pdbx_seq_one_letter_code
_entity_poly.pdbx_strand_id
1 'polypeptide(L)' 'QFFNYRVALEEKEPKRQLYLAVPLDIYYSFFELRFIQTVVKRFQIYLIIYDPIGEVIVAWKN' A
#
# COMPACT_ATOMS: atom_id res chain seq x y z
N GLN A 1 -10.42 -4.01 5.92
CA GLN A 1 -9.27 -4.44 6.76
C GLN A 1 -8.23 -3.32 6.94
N PHE A 2 -7.71 -2.64 5.90
CA PHE A 2 -6.71 -1.54 6.03
C PHE A 2 -7.09 -0.40 7.01
N PHE A 3 -8.29 0.17 6.89
CA PHE A 3 -8.71 1.31 7.73
C PHE A 3 -8.75 0.99 9.23
N ASN A 4 -9.20 -0.21 9.61
CA ASN A 4 -9.26 -0.61 11.02
C ASN A 4 -7.86 -0.70 11.63
N TYR A 5 -6.88 -1.20 10.88
CA TYR A 5 -5.49 -1.24 11.34
C TYR A 5 -4.87 0.14 11.43
N ARG A 6 -5.21 1.06 10.51
CA ARG A 6 -4.75 2.44 10.59
C ARG A 6 -5.24 3.11 11.88
N VAL A 7 -6.52 2.98 12.20
CA VAL A 7 -7.08 3.53 13.45
C VAL A 7 -6.42 2.90 14.68
N ALA A 8 -6.25 1.57 14.69
CA ALA A 8 -5.59 0.89 15.80
C ALA A 8 -4.12 1.31 15.99
N LEU A 9 -3.40 1.59 14.90
CA LEU A 9 -2.02 2.07 14.95
C LEU A 9 -1.94 3.53 15.37
N GLU A 10 -2.86 4.39 14.93
CA GLU A 10 -2.94 5.78 15.39
C GLU A 10 -3.10 5.88 16.91
N GLU A 11 -3.85 4.97 17.52
CA GLU A 11 -4.04 4.95 18.99
C GLU A 11 -2.85 4.33 19.76
N LYS A 12 -2.24 3.26 19.25
CA LYS A 12 -1.22 2.49 19.99
C LYS A 12 0.22 2.84 19.64
N GLU A 13 0.49 3.09 18.37
CA GLU A 13 1.82 3.33 17.82
C GLU A 13 1.77 4.44 16.76
N PRO A 14 1.45 5.70 17.12
CA PRO A 14 1.16 6.77 16.16
C PRO A 14 2.34 7.14 15.24
N LYS A 15 3.56 6.72 15.58
CA LYS A 15 4.75 6.91 14.74
C LYS A 15 4.93 5.81 13.68
N ARG A 16 4.12 4.75 13.72
CA ARG A 16 4.26 3.58 12.84
C ARG A 16 3.46 3.78 11.56
N GLN A 17 4.19 3.89 10.45
CA GLN A 17 3.59 4.07 9.14
C GLN A 17 3.03 2.74 8.60
N LEU A 18 1.74 2.72 8.24
CA LEU A 18 1.09 1.55 7.66
C LEU A 18 1.23 1.55 6.13
N TYR A 19 1.81 0.48 5.60
CA TYR A 19 1.92 0.22 4.17
C TYR A 19 1.03 -0.95 3.76
N LEU A 20 0.41 -0.85 2.59
CA LEU A 20 -0.26 -1.95 1.93
C LEU A 20 0.74 -2.64 1.00
N ALA A 21 1.04 -3.90 1.27
CA ALA A 21 1.91 -4.72 0.43
C ALA A 21 1.16 -5.24 -0.79
N VAL A 22 1.72 -5.01 -1.99
CA VAL A 22 1.11 -5.38 -3.27
C VAL A 22 2.16 -6.10 -4.13
N PRO A 23 1.83 -7.28 -4.69
CA PRO A 23 2.67 -7.94 -5.69
C PRO A 23 2.90 -7.05 -6.94
N LEU A 24 4.07 -7.17 -7.57
CA LEU A 24 4.45 -6.39 -8.74
C LEU A 24 3.47 -6.53 -9.92
N ASP A 25 3.01 -7.75 -10.19
CA ASP A 25 2.03 -8.07 -11.24
C ASP A 25 0.65 -7.45 -10.96
N ILE A 26 0.20 -7.48 -9.71
CA ILE A 26 -1.05 -6.84 -9.27
C ILE A 26 -0.92 -5.31 -9.33
N TYR A 27 0.26 -4.77 -9.05
CA TYR A 27 0.50 -3.34 -9.18
C TYR A 27 0.26 -2.85 -10.62
N TYR A 28 0.90 -3.51 -11.60
CA TYR A 28 0.77 -3.14 -13.01
C TYR A 28 -0.60 -3.46 -13.61
N SER A 29 -1.24 -4.56 -13.21
CA SER A 29 -2.53 -4.95 -13.78
C SER A 29 -3.73 -4.21 -13.18
N PHE A 30 -3.67 -3.82 -11.90
CA PHE A 30 -4.82 -3.25 -11.18
C PHE A 30 -4.55 -1.86 -10.60
N PHE A 31 -3.39 -1.64 -9.96
CA PHE A 31 -3.12 -0.36 -9.30
C PHE A 31 -2.80 0.76 -10.29
N GLU A 32 -2.39 0.48 -11.53
CA GLU A 32 -2.22 1.50 -12.56
C GLU A 32 -3.55 2.04 -13.13
N LEU A 33 -4.68 1.36 -12.86
CA LEU A 33 -5.99 1.84 -13.28
C LEU A 33 -6.28 3.21 -12.66
N ARG A 34 -6.72 4.16 -13.49
CA ARG A 34 -6.92 5.57 -13.09
C ARG A 34 -7.83 5.73 -11.86
N PHE A 35 -8.87 4.92 -11.78
CA PHE A 35 -9.78 4.92 -10.62
C PHE A 35 -9.04 4.50 -9.34
N ILE A 36 -8.25 3.43 -9.39
CA ILE A 36 -7.49 2.94 -8.24
C ILE A 36 -6.41 3.94 -7.83
N GLN A 37 -5.69 4.52 -8.78
CA GLN A 37 -4.77 5.64 -8.51
C GLN A 37 -5.45 6.81 -7.79
N THR A 38 -6.69 7.13 -8.18
CA THR A 38 -7.48 8.19 -7.54
C THR A 38 -7.83 7.83 -6.10
N VAL A 39 -8.24 6.58 -5.85
CA VAL A 39 -8.54 6.07 -4.51
C VAL A 39 -7.30 6.08 -3.62
N VAL A 40 -6.17 5.56 -4.11
CA VAL A 40 -4.89 5.52 -3.38
C VAL A 40 -4.47 6.92 -2.93
N LYS A 41 -4.50 7.89 -3.86
CA LYS A 41 -4.16 9.29 -3.56
C LYS A 41 -5.13 9.92 -2.58
N ARG A 42 -6.45 9.74 -2.79
CA ARG A 42 -7.49 10.33 -1.95
C ARG A 42 -7.40 9.86 -0.50
N PHE A 43 -7.06 8.60 -0.28
CA PHE A 43 -6.98 8.01 1.06
C PHE A 43 -5.56 7.95 1.63
N GLN A 44 -4.58 8.51 0.91
CA GLN A 44 -3.15 8.55 1.29
C GLN A 44 -2.65 7.16 1.67
N ILE A 45 -2.92 6.18 0.81
CA ILE A 45 -2.53 4.79 1.03
C ILE A 45 -1.09 4.63 0.59
N TYR A 46 -0.22 4.36 1.55
CA TYR A 46 1.17 4.03 1.28
C TYR A 46 1.24 2.59 0.76
N LEU A 47 1.94 2.39 -0.35
CA LEU A 47 2.13 1.10 -1.01
C LEU A 47 3.58 0.65 -0.88
N ILE A 48 3.77 -0.64 -0.63
CA ILE A 48 5.03 -1.33 -0.83
C ILE A 48 4.83 -2.37 -1.91
N ILE A 49 5.59 -2.26 -2.99
CA ILE A 49 5.51 -3.14 -4.15
C ILE A 49 6.64 -4.14 -4.03
N TYR A 50 6.31 -5.43 -4.08
CA TYR A 50 7.28 -6.51 -3.96
C TYR A 50 7.17 -7.49 -5.12
N ASP A 51 8.29 -8.09 -5.51
CA ASP A 51 8.32 -9.21 -6.44
C ASP A 51 8.22 -10.52 -5.63
N PRO A 52 7.13 -11.30 -5.78
CA PRO A 52 6.95 -12.54 -5.04
C PRO A 52 7.93 -13.65 -5.47
N ILE A 53 8.50 -13.59 -6.68
CA ILE A 53 9.45 -14.59 -7.18
C ILE A 53 10.85 -14.30 -6.67
N GLY A 54 11.27 -13.04 -6.78
CA GLY A 54 12.58 -12.60 -6.29
C GLY A 54 12.65 -12.39 -4.77
N GLU A 55 11.50 -12.35 -4.09
CA GLU A 55 11.36 -12.00 -2.66
C GLU A 55 12.01 -10.64 -2.32
N VAL A 56 11.95 -9.69 -3.26
CA VAL A 56 12.54 -8.35 -3.10
C VAL A 56 11.48 -7.27 -3.09
N ILE A 57 11.77 -6.21 -2.33
CA ILE A 57 10.99 -4.97 -2.39
C ILE A 57 11.45 -4.20 -3.63
N VAL A 58 10.52 -3.94 -4.54
CA VAL A 58 10.78 -3.24 -5.81
C VAL A 58 10.64 -1.74 -5.62
N ALA A 59 9.62 -1.29 -4.88
CA ALA A 59 9.36 0.14 -4.69
C ALA A 59 8.52 0.45 -3.46
N TRP A 60 8.69 1.67 -2.94
CA TRP A 60 7.84 2.29 -1.94
C TRP A 60 7.13 3.48 -2.57
N LYS A 61 5.80 3.58 -2.44
CA LYS A 61 5.00 4.68 -2.99
C LYS A 61 4.04 5.25 -1.94
N ASN A 62 3.77 6.54 -2.04
CA ASN A 62 2.95 7.35 -1.15
C ASN A 62 1.80 8.05 -1.90
#